data_AF-W4LXD8-F1
#
_entry.id   AF-W4LXD8-F1
#
_cell.length_a   1.000
_cell.length_b   1.000
_cell.length_c   1.000
_cell.angle_alpha   90.00
_cell.angle_beta   90.00
_cell.angle_gamma   90.00
#
_symmetry.space_group_name_H-M   'P 1'
#
loop_
_entity.id
_entity.type
_entity.pdbx_description
1 polymer ?
#
loop_
_entity_poly.entity_id
_entity_poly.type
_entity_poly.pdbx_seq_one_letter_code
_entity_poly.pdbx_strand_id
1 'polypeptide(L)'
;MDEIELSQRIVRGENLHTEFKLWPLRVNSLAETLVAFANADGGQLLLGIDDAGSVIGVEDPDRTMRTVDNVAYNNCEPPLTVLQETVPHASNAVVIVVNIPKGDQRPYRTNTGRYTIRTTSGRRPASRQELLRLFQASEHMYFDETLLSQTTRADLDSRAVERFFAQAQGYTLEQLGLSLDRVLTNWKLAQLHHEDLHLTLAGTLFFCDQPQYFVPYAYITAVRFPGVSPDRDPSDRKRVEGAMPRMLDDAMRFLNIHLPVRHDIHGMASEIHLELPPDALREALVNACAHRDYTIQSPIRLLIFDDRVEIRSPGGLPNTITLEALPLGVHVLRNPTIYNMLLRMGLVTDAGSGFPRMIARMRDWTGREPTWRLEGNEFVVALSRRPAQP
;
A
#
# COMPACT_ATOMS: atom_id res chain seq x y z
N MET A 1 19.78 22.17 -17.29
CA MET A 1 20.05 23.21 -16.29
C MET A 1 20.93 24.29 -16.91
N ASP A 2 20.64 25.57 -16.66
CA ASP A 2 21.49 26.70 -17.04
C ASP A 2 22.28 27.26 -15.84
N GLU A 3 23.17 28.24 -16.06
CA GLU A 3 24.04 28.81 -15.01
C GLU A 3 23.25 29.51 -13.89
N ILE A 4 22.11 30.12 -14.23
CA ILE A 4 21.24 30.81 -13.27
C ILE A 4 20.58 29.79 -12.35
N GLU A 5 20.02 28.72 -12.93
CA GLU A 5 19.41 27.63 -12.18
C GLU A 5 20.45 26.91 -11.29
N LEU A 6 21.66 26.68 -11.80
CA LEU A 6 22.78 26.14 -11.03
C LEU A 6 23.07 27.01 -9.79
N SER A 7 23.21 28.32 -9.99
CA SER A 7 23.49 29.27 -8.90
C SER A 7 22.38 29.28 -7.85
N GLN A 8 21.11 29.23 -8.27
CA GLN A 8 19.98 29.15 -7.35
C GLN A 8 19.97 27.85 -6.53
N ARG A 9 20.38 26.72 -7.12
CA ARG A 9 20.48 25.45 -6.40
C ARG A 9 21.61 25.44 -5.39
N ILE A 10 22.76 26.01 -5.73
CA ILE A 10 23.88 26.16 -4.80
C ILE A 10 23.43 26.94 -3.55
N VAL A 11 22.68 28.04 -3.74
CA VAL A 11 22.14 28.84 -2.63
C VAL A 11 21.13 28.06 -1.77
N ARG A 12 20.32 27.19 -2.39
CA ARG A 12 19.35 26.34 -1.67
C ARG A 12 20.03 25.20 -0.89
N GLY A 13 21.25 24.83 -1.26
CA GLY A 13 22.02 23.77 -0.62
C GLY A 13 21.53 22.36 -0.96
N GLU A 14 22.20 21.37 -0.36
CA GLU A 14 21.84 19.96 -0.49
C GLU A 14 20.47 19.65 0.14
N ASN A 15 19.75 18.73 -0.49
CA ASN A 15 18.47 18.25 -0.01
C ASN A 15 18.20 16.82 -0.49
N LEU A 16 16.96 16.35 -0.33
CA LEU A 16 16.55 15.01 -0.74
C LEU A 16 16.77 14.72 -2.23
N HIS A 17 16.72 15.73 -3.10
CA HIS A 17 16.85 15.61 -4.55
C HIS A 17 18.13 16.24 -5.10
N THR A 18 19.03 16.74 -4.26
CA THR A 18 20.25 17.44 -4.70
C THR A 18 21.42 17.10 -3.79
N GLU A 19 22.52 16.63 -4.37
CA GLU A 19 23.78 16.36 -3.67
C GLU A 19 24.95 17.03 -4.40
N PHE A 20 25.88 17.61 -3.63
CA PHE A 20 27.12 18.20 -4.10
C PHE A 20 28.27 17.26 -3.82
N LYS A 21 29.18 17.12 -4.78
CA LYS A 21 30.41 16.36 -4.61
C LYS A 21 31.55 16.98 -5.38
N LEU A 22 32.71 16.99 -4.74
CA LEU A 22 33.98 17.20 -5.43
C LEU A 22 34.32 16.00 -6.31
N TRP A 23 35.07 16.27 -7.38
CA TRP A 23 35.61 15.26 -8.27
C TRP A 23 37.15 15.21 -8.12
N PRO A 24 37.79 14.03 -8.14
CA PRO A 24 37.26 12.68 -8.40
C PRO A 24 36.66 11.98 -7.17
N LEU A 25 35.66 11.12 -7.41
CA LEU A 25 35.05 10.27 -6.40
C LEU A 25 35.57 8.82 -6.48
N ARG A 26 35.57 8.13 -5.34
CA ARG A 26 35.73 6.67 -5.33
C ARG A 26 34.53 6.02 -6.02
N VAL A 27 34.79 5.05 -6.90
CA VAL A 27 33.77 4.30 -7.66
C VAL A 27 32.62 3.80 -6.78
N ASN A 28 32.94 3.14 -5.66
CA ASN A 28 31.91 2.64 -4.73
C ASN A 28 31.07 3.77 -4.12
N SER A 29 31.68 4.92 -3.86
CA SER A 29 30.94 6.06 -3.33
C SER A 29 30.03 6.67 -4.39
N LEU A 30 30.44 6.73 -5.65
CA LEU A 30 29.57 7.18 -6.72
C LEU A 30 28.39 6.20 -6.90
N ALA A 31 28.66 4.90 -6.99
CA ALA A 31 27.64 3.87 -7.13
C ALA A 31 26.61 3.89 -5.99
N GLU A 32 27.06 4.01 -4.73
CA GLU A 32 26.13 4.13 -3.59
C GLU A 32 25.28 5.41 -3.65
N THR A 33 25.76 6.53 -4.20
CA THR A 33 24.93 7.74 -4.39
C THR A 33 23.89 7.53 -5.48
N LEU A 34 24.30 6.96 -6.63
CA LEU A 34 23.39 6.67 -7.74
C LEU A 34 22.26 5.72 -7.30
N VAL A 35 22.61 4.64 -6.59
CA VAL A 35 21.66 3.68 -6.02
C VAL A 35 20.72 4.35 -5.01
N ALA A 36 21.23 5.22 -4.13
CA ALA A 36 20.41 5.90 -3.13
C ALA A 36 19.35 6.82 -3.77
N PHE A 37 19.70 7.55 -4.84
CA PHE A 37 18.74 8.36 -5.59
C PHE A 37 17.73 7.51 -6.36
N ALA A 38 18.20 6.47 -7.06
CA ALA A 38 17.34 5.57 -7.81
C ALA A 38 16.33 4.84 -6.91
N ASN A 39 16.72 4.47 -5.69
CA ASN A 39 15.81 3.87 -4.70
C ASN A 39 14.83 4.84 -4.06
N ALA A 40 15.08 6.15 -4.14
CA ALA A 40 14.20 7.19 -3.61
C ALA A 40 13.29 7.74 -4.74
N ASP A 41 13.21 9.06 -4.88
CA ASP A 41 12.41 9.75 -5.89
C ASP A 41 13.26 10.30 -7.04
N GLY A 42 14.48 9.79 -7.21
CA GLY A 42 15.46 10.38 -8.11
C GLY A 42 16.03 11.70 -7.58
N GLY A 43 16.83 12.35 -8.40
CA GLY A 43 17.45 13.62 -8.05
C GLY A 43 18.65 13.97 -8.92
N GLN A 44 19.43 14.93 -8.46
CA GLN A 44 20.59 15.45 -9.18
C GLN A 44 21.84 15.39 -8.30
N LEU A 45 22.91 14.87 -8.89
CA LEU A 45 24.26 14.91 -8.34
C LEU A 45 25.07 15.94 -9.11
N LEU A 46 25.54 16.97 -8.43
CA LEU A 46 26.35 18.04 -9.01
C LEU A 46 27.82 17.77 -8.67
N LEU A 47 28.62 17.50 -9.69
CA LEU A 47 30.05 17.22 -9.59
C LEU A 47 30.87 18.47 -9.85
N GLY A 48 31.86 18.71 -8.99
CA GLY A 48 32.71 19.91 -9.02
C GLY A 48 32.30 21.00 -8.02
N ILE A 49 31.47 20.67 -7.03
CA ILE A 49 31.02 21.58 -5.97
C ILE A 49 31.35 20.97 -4.61
N ASP A 50 31.92 21.76 -3.71
CA ASP A 50 32.18 21.32 -2.33
C ASP A 50 30.92 21.34 -1.44
N ASP A 51 31.04 20.80 -0.24
CA ASP A 51 29.92 20.75 0.72
C ASP A 51 29.48 22.15 1.21
N ALA A 52 30.31 23.18 0.99
CA ALA A 52 30.01 24.59 1.31
C ALA A 52 29.34 25.34 0.14
N GLY A 53 29.19 24.70 -1.03
CA GLY A 53 28.61 25.31 -2.23
C GLY A 53 29.64 26.06 -3.10
N SER A 54 30.93 25.96 -2.83
CA SER A 54 31.97 26.57 -3.67
C SER A 54 32.16 25.74 -4.94
N VAL A 55 32.11 26.39 -6.10
CA VAL A 55 32.34 25.74 -7.39
C VAL A 55 33.83 25.68 -7.69
N ILE A 56 34.38 24.46 -7.69
CA ILE A 56 35.77 24.17 -8.10
C ILE A 56 35.82 23.76 -9.57
N GLY A 57 34.77 23.06 -10.04
CA GLY A 57 34.66 22.53 -11.38
C GLY A 57 35.38 21.20 -11.58
N VAL A 58 35.31 20.69 -12.82
CA VAL A 58 35.89 19.42 -13.27
C VAL A 58 36.84 19.70 -14.42
N GLU A 59 38.08 19.19 -14.34
CA GLU A 59 39.14 19.45 -15.34
C GLU A 59 38.84 18.82 -16.71
N ASP A 60 38.35 17.58 -16.74
CA ASP A 60 38.03 16.82 -17.96
C ASP A 60 36.56 16.34 -17.90
N PRO A 61 35.62 17.16 -18.42
CA PRO A 61 34.20 16.83 -18.33
C PRO A 61 33.83 15.55 -19.09
N ASP A 62 34.42 15.32 -20.26
CA ASP A 62 34.12 14.15 -21.11
C ASP A 62 34.55 12.85 -20.43
N ARG A 63 35.76 12.81 -19.85
CA ARG A 63 36.22 11.63 -19.10
C ARG A 63 35.38 11.39 -17.86
N THR A 64 34.95 12.45 -17.20
CA THR A 64 34.12 12.35 -16.00
C THR A 64 32.75 11.78 -16.34
N MET A 65 32.08 12.29 -17.38
CA MET A 65 30.79 11.77 -17.82
C MET A 65 30.87 10.28 -18.22
N ARG A 66 31.90 9.88 -18.97
CA ARG A 66 32.14 8.46 -19.30
C ARG A 66 32.36 7.60 -18.06
N THR A 67 33.03 8.15 -17.04
CA THR A 67 33.25 7.43 -15.77
C THR A 67 31.92 7.24 -15.04
N VAL A 68 31.08 8.27 -14.99
CA VAL A 68 29.75 8.19 -14.39
C VAL A 68 28.89 7.14 -15.10
N ASP A 69 28.83 7.12 -16.43
CA ASP A 69 28.08 6.12 -17.20
C ASP A 69 28.60 4.71 -16.92
N ASN A 70 29.93 4.52 -16.91
CA ASN A 70 30.53 3.22 -16.61
C ASN A 70 30.17 2.72 -15.20
N VAL A 71 30.12 3.60 -14.20
CA VAL A 71 29.72 3.24 -12.83
C VAL A 71 28.23 2.98 -12.74
N ALA A 72 27.40 3.79 -13.40
CA ALA A 72 25.95 3.58 -13.45
C ALA A 72 25.59 2.22 -14.08
N TYR A 73 26.32 1.81 -15.13
CA TYR A 73 26.08 0.54 -15.82
C TYR A 73 26.71 -0.68 -15.12
N ASN A 74 27.98 -0.61 -14.70
CA ASN A 74 28.73 -1.79 -14.22
C ASN A 74 28.73 -1.96 -12.70
N ASN A 75 28.42 -0.91 -11.94
CA ASN A 75 28.49 -0.91 -10.47
C ASN A 75 27.12 -0.78 -9.80
N CYS A 76 26.05 -0.58 -10.56
CA CYS A 76 24.67 -0.57 -10.08
C CYS A 76 23.91 -1.76 -10.68
N GLU A 77 23.07 -2.40 -9.88
CA GLU A 77 22.27 -3.55 -10.29
C GLU A 77 20.81 -3.35 -9.81
N PRO A 78 19.82 -3.34 -10.71
CA PRO A 78 19.95 -3.34 -12.17
C PRO A 78 20.79 -2.15 -12.71
N PRO A 79 21.35 -2.23 -13.94
CA PRO A 79 22.09 -1.12 -14.52
C PRO A 79 21.25 0.16 -14.57
N LEU A 80 21.87 1.30 -14.24
CA LEU A 80 21.23 2.62 -14.29
C LEU A 80 21.61 3.37 -15.55
N THR A 81 20.62 4.02 -16.16
CA THR A 81 20.83 5.02 -17.22
C THR A 81 20.63 6.40 -16.61
N VAL A 82 21.66 7.25 -16.67
CA VAL A 82 21.63 8.63 -16.15
C VAL A 82 21.71 9.63 -17.30
N LEU A 83 21.13 10.81 -17.13
CA LEU A 83 21.25 11.91 -18.09
C LEU A 83 22.23 12.93 -17.55
N GLN A 84 23.26 13.25 -18.31
CA GLN A 84 24.34 14.14 -17.90
C GLN A 84 24.34 15.41 -18.73
N GLU A 85 24.56 16.54 -18.09
CA GLU A 85 24.75 17.84 -18.74
C GLU A 85 25.91 18.61 -18.11
N THR A 86 26.62 19.40 -18.92
CA THR A 86 27.69 20.27 -18.46
C THR A 86 27.18 21.70 -18.35
N VAL A 87 27.47 22.34 -17.22
CA VAL A 87 27.13 23.74 -16.98
C VAL A 87 28.43 24.51 -16.77
N PRO A 88 28.82 25.41 -17.69
CA PRO A 88 29.94 26.29 -17.46
C PRO A 88 29.61 27.27 -16.32
N HIS A 89 30.62 27.60 -15.54
CA HIS A 89 30.53 28.53 -14.42
C HIS A 89 31.76 29.45 -14.41
N ALA A 90 31.68 30.51 -13.61
CA ALA A 90 32.73 31.52 -13.47
C ALA A 90 34.15 30.93 -13.40
N SER A 91 35.13 31.66 -13.95
CA SER A 91 36.55 31.27 -13.97
C SER A 91 36.86 30.00 -14.79
N ASN A 92 36.09 29.75 -15.87
CA ASN A 92 36.28 28.59 -16.77
C ASN A 92 36.09 27.23 -16.07
N ALA A 93 35.40 27.21 -14.93
CA ALA A 93 35.04 26.00 -14.21
C ALA A 93 33.83 25.35 -14.88
N VAL A 94 33.80 24.02 -14.95
CA VAL A 94 32.67 23.27 -15.50
C VAL A 94 32.10 22.35 -14.43
N VAL A 95 30.79 22.46 -14.19
CA VAL A 95 30.04 21.55 -13.31
C VAL A 95 29.34 20.50 -14.16
N ILE A 96 29.39 19.23 -13.73
CA ILE A 96 28.59 18.17 -14.35
C ILE A 96 27.38 17.91 -13.48
N VAL A 97 26.22 17.88 -14.12
CA VAL A 97 24.93 17.64 -13.50
C VAL A 97 24.47 16.27 -13.96
N VAL A 98 24.48 15.32 -13.04
CA VAL A 98 24.01 13.96 -13.28
C VAL A 98 22.56 13.89 -12.81
N ASN A 99 21.63 13.76 -13.74
CA ASN A 99 20.22 13.55 -13.46
C ASN A 99 19.98 12.05 -13.30
N ILE A 100 19.67 11.63 -12.08
CA ILE A 100 19.35 10.25 -11.74
C ILE A 100 17.83 10.12 -11.69
N PRO A 101 17.23 9.28 -12.55
CA PRO A 101 15.80 9.05 -12.50
C PRO A 101 15.41 8.29 -11.23
N LYS A 102 14.13 8.41 -10.85
CA LYS A 102 13.51 7.44 -9.95
C LYS A 102 13.57 6.07 -10.61
N GLY A 103 14.10 5.07 -9.92
CA GLY A 103 14.33 3.76 -10.51
C GLY A 103 13.04 2.96 -10.69
N ASP A 104 12.84 2.40 -11.87
CA ASP A 104 11.65 1.60 -12.16
C ASP A 104 11.80 0.13 -11.71
N GLN A 105 13.04 -0.35 -11.57
CA GLN A 105 13.37 -1.72 -11.19
C GLN A 105 13.92 -1.82 -9.76
N ARG A 106 13.39 -1.01 -8.83
CA ARG A 106 13.82 -1.02 -7.43
C ARG A 106 13.59 -2.41 -6.79
N PRO A 107 14.37 -2.79 -5.76
CA PRO A 107 15.50 -2.06 -5.22
C PRO A 107 16.75 -2.21 -6.10
N TYR A 108 17.42 -1.08 -6.34
CA TYR A 108 18.77 -1.04 -6.86
C TYR A 108 19.78 -1.32 -5.74
N ARG A 109 20.89 -1.97 -6.08
CA ARG A 109 22.03 -2.22 -5.21
C ARG A 109 23.33 -1.89 -5.93
N THR A 110 24.40 -1.72 -5.16
CA THR A 110 25.74 -1.74 -5.75
C THR A 110 26.14 -3.16 -6.14
N ASN A 111 27.13 -3.31 -7.02
CA ASN A 111 27.73 -4.61 -7.35
C ASN A 111 28.40 -5.31 -6.13
N THR A 112 28.67 -4.58 -5.06
CA THR A 112 29.11 -5.11 -3.76
C THR A 112 27.96 -5.57 -2.85
N GLY A 113 26.71 -5.55 -3.34
CA GLY A 113 25.53 -6.02 -2.64
C GLY A 113 24.93 -5.02 -1.65
N ARG A 114 25.28 -3.73 -1.71
CA ARG A 114 24.74 -2.72 -0.80
C ARG A 114 23.51 -2.05 -1.35
N TYR A 115 22.42 -2.15 -0.60
CA TYR A 115 21.22 -1.37 -0.82
C TYR A 115 21.28 -0.10 0.03
N THR A 116 21.24 1.05 -0.63
CA THR A 116 21.24 2.34 0.05
C THR A 116 19.99 3.13 -0.31
N ILE A 117 19.54 3.95 0.62
CA ILE A 117 18.43 4.88 0.44
C ILE A 117 18.84 6.29 0.84
N ARG A 118 18.20 7.27 0.21
CA ARG A 118 18.45 8.69 0.46
C ARG A 118 17.95 9.11 1.84
N THR A 119 18.73 9.97 2.49
CA THR A 119 18.36 10.77 3.67
C THR A 119 18.49 12.25 3.34
N THR A 120 18.01 13.16 4.19
CA THR A 120 17.92 14.61 3.91
C THR A 120 19.13 15.21 3.19
N SER A 121 20.36 14.88 3.61
CA SER A 121 21.60 15.33 2.97
C SER A 121 22.62 14.18 2.84
N GLY A 122 22.15 12.97 2.52
CA GLY A 122 23.06 11.83 2.42
C GLY A 122 22.40 10.50 2.08
N ARG A 123 23.01 9.42 2.53
CA ARG A 123 22.52 8.06 2.30
C ARG A 123 22.81 7.15 3.48
N ARG A 124 21.99 6.10 3.63
CA ARG A 124 22.24 5.02 4.57
C ARG A 124 21.85 3.66 4.00
N PRO A 125 22.30 2.54 4.58
CA PRO A 125 21.78 1.22 4.24
C PRO A 125 20.27 1.14 4.42
N ALA A 126 19.60 0.46 3.49
CA ALA A 126 18.17 0.17 3.60
C ALA A 126 17.93 -0.87 4.70
N SER A 127 16.91 -0.65 5.53
CA SER A 127 16.43 -1.65 6.47
C SER A 127 15.65 -2.75 5.73
N ARG A 128 15.44 -3.90 6.40
CA ARG A 128 14.64 -5.01 5.85
C ARG A 128 13.23 -4.54 5.42
N GLN A 129 12.59 -3.69 6.21
CA GLN A 129 11.25 -3.18 5.90
C GLN A 129 11.25 -2.25 4.67
N GLU A 130 12.28 -1.43 4.52
CA GLU A 130 12.42 -0.55 3.34
C GLU A 130 12.71 -1.35 2.07
N LEU A 131 13.53 -2.39 2.17
CA LEU A 131 13.77 -3.31 1.04
C LEU A 131 12.48 -3.97 0.57
N LEU A 132 11.68 -4.52 1.49
CA LEU A 132 10.39 -5.13 1.13
C LEU A 132 9.47 -4.14 0.40
N ARG A 133 9.43 -2.87 0.83
CA ARG A 133 8.65 -1.82 0.15
C ARG A 133 9.20 -1.50 -1.24
N LEU A 134 10.52 -1.44 -1.40
CA LEU A 134 11.14 -1.20 -2.70
C LEU A 134 10.81 -2.33 -3.69
N PHE A 135 10.78 -3.58 -3.25
CA PHE A 135 10.33 -4.70 -4.09
C PHE A 135 8.85 -4.57 -4.49
N GLN A 136 7.99 -4.09 -3.59
CA GLN A 136 6.56 -3.87 -3.89
C GLN A 136 6.32 -2.70 -4.84
N ALA A 137 7.15 -1.65 -4.78
CA ALA A 137 6.95 -0.41 -5.53
C ALA A 137 7.32 -0.51 -7.04
N SER A 138 7.98 -1.60 -7.45
CA SER A 138 8.56 -1.74 -8.79
C SER A 138 7.73 -2.63 -9.72
N GLU A 139 6.44 -2.80 -9.44
CA GLU A 139 5.50 -3.62 -10.24
C GLU A 139 5.82 -5.13 -10.31
N HIS A 140 6.85 -5.63 -9.63
CA HIS A 140 7.30 -7.03 -9.76
C HIS A 140 6.81 -7.98 -8.65
N MET A 141 6.06 -7.52 -7.63
CA MET A 141 5.47 -8.42 -6.63
C MET A 141 4.36 -7.70 -5.83
N TYR A 142 3.11 -7.81 -6.28
CA TYR A 142 1.97 -7.54 -5.40
C TYR A 142 1.86 -8.68 -4.39
N PHE A 143 1.84 -8.37 -3.09
CA PHE A 143 1.88 -9.41 -2.07
C PHE A 143 0.65 -10.32 -2.13
N ASP A 144 -0.49 -9.82 -2.57
CA ASP A 144 -1.71 -10.58 -2.81
C ASP A 144 -1.66 -11.50 -4.04
N GLU A 145 -0.68 -11.34 -4.92
CA GLU A 145 -0.38 -12.25 -6.03
C GLU A 145 0.67 -13.32 -5.66
N THR A 146 1.22 -13.30 -4.43
CA THR A 146 2.22 -14.27 -3.96
C THR A 146 1.66 -15.69 -3.99
N LEU A 147 2.39 -16.61 -4.62
CA LEU A 147 2.04 -18.02 -4.67
C LEU A 147 2.21 -18.67 -3.28
N LEU A 148 1.19 -19.37 -2.80
CA LEU A 148 1.26 -20.16 -1.58
C LEU A 148 1.53 -21.63 -1.97
N SER A 149 2.80 -22.02 -2.01
CA SER A 149 3.24 -23.35 -2.45
C SER A 149 2.68 -24.52 -1.64
N GLN A 150 2.19 -24.26 -0.42
CA GLN A 150 1.55 -25.26 0.43
C GLN A 150 0.10 -25.57 0.03
N THR A 151 -0.52 -24.71 -0.78
CA THR A 151 -1.89 -24.93 -1.26
C THR A 151 -1.90 -25.89 -2.44
N THR A 152 -3.03 -26.56 -2.64
CA THR A 152 -3.29 -27.44 -3.77
C THR A 152 -4.66 -27.14 -4.35
N ARG A 153 -5.00 -27.75 -5.49
CA ARG A 153 -6.37 -27.68 -6.04
C ARG A 153 -7.44 -28.13 -5.05
N ALA A 154 -7.14 -29.06 -4.15
CA ALA A 154 -8.11 -29.58 -3.20
C ALA A 154 -8.54 -28.53 -2.15
N ASP A 155 -7.71 -27.50 -1.93
CA ASP A 155 -7.99 -26.42 -0.99
C ASP A 155 -8.93 -25.36 -1.59
N LEU A 156 -9.17 -25.41 -2.90
CA LEU A 156 -10.06 -24.50 -3.62
C LEU A 156 -11.51 -24.97 -3.54
N ASP A 157 -12.41 -24.11 -3.07
CA ASP A 157 -13.85 -24.26 -3.29
C ASP A 157 -14.21 -23.85 -4.72
N SER A 158 -14.05 -24.80 -5.65
CA SER A 158 -14.39 -24.62 -7.06
C SER A 158 -15.85 -24.17 -7.27
N ARG A 159 -16.78 -24.64 -6.42
CA ARG A 159 -18.20 -24.24 -6.51
C ARG A 159 -18.38 -22.78 -6.13
N ALA A 160 -17.63 -22.27 -5.15
CA ALA A 160 -17.64 -20.84 -4.82
C ALA A 160 -17.12 -20.00 -5.99
N VAL A 161 -16.07 -20.43 -6.67
CA VAL A 161 -15.55 -19.74 -7.86
C VAL A 161 -16.58 -19.72 -8.98
N GLU A 162 -17.21 -20.86 -9.28
CA GLU A 162 -18.24 -20.96 -10.33
C GLU A 162 -19.46 -20.09 -10.02
N ARG A 163 -19.96 -20.12 -8.77
CA ARG A 163 -21.06 -19.23 -8.33
C ARG A 163 -20.69 -17.76 -8.48
N PHE A 164 -19.49 -17.40 -8.04
CA PHE A 164 -19.00 -16.03 -8.16
C PHE A 164 -18.85 -15.60 -9.61
N PHE A 165 -18.29 -16.45 -10.47
CA PHE A 165 -18.14 -16.18 -11.90
C PHE A 165 -19.50 -15.93 -12.55
N ALA A 166 -20.47 -16.81 -12.30
CA ALA A 166 -21.83 -16.66 -12.83
C ALA A 166 -22.50 -15.37 -12.37
N GLN A 167 -22.35 -15.00 -11.10
CA GLN A 167 -22.90 -13.76 -10.56
C GLN A 167 -22.23 -12.51 -11.12
N ALA A 168 -20.90 -12.54 -11.30
CA ALA A 168 -20.13 -11.38 -11.73
C ALA A 168 -20.16 -11.17 -13.26
N GLN A 169 -20.27 -12.24 -14.05
CA GLN A 169 -20.23 -12.18 -15.53
C GLN A 169 -21.60 -12.39 -16.18
N GLY A 170 -22.59 -12.91 -15.45
CA GLY A 170 -23.92 -13.24 -16.00
C GLY A 170 -23.98 -14.51 -16.85
N TYR A 171 -22.86 -15.23 -16.98
CA TYR A 171 -22.73 -16.49 -17.74
C TYR A 171 -21.93 -17.53 -16.94
N THR A 172 -22.15 -18.81 -17.19
CA THR A 172 -21.36 -19.90 -16.58
C THR A 172 -20.06 -20.16 -17.36
N LEU A 173 -19.09 -20.82 -16.72
CA LEU A 173 -17.85 -21.25 -17.37
C LEU A 173 -18.12 -22.17 -18.57
N GLU A 174 -19.07 -23.09 -18.42
CA GLU A 174 -19.50 -24.03 -19.46
C GLU A 174 -20.06 -23.31 -20.69
N GLN A 175 -20.90 -22.28 -20.49
CA GLN A 175 -21.47 -21.49 -21.58
C GLN A 175 -20.40 -20.77 -22.42
N LEU A 176 -19.27 -20.42 -21.82
CA LEU A 176 -18.16 -19.74 -22.48
C LEU A 176 -17.04 -20.69 -22.93
N GLY A 177 -17.15 -21.98 -22.65
CA GLY A 177 -16.10 -22.97 -22.94
C GLY A 177 -14.77 -22.68 -22.25
N LEU A 178 -14.80 -22.05 -21.06
CA LEU A 178 -13.61 -21.68 -20.30
C LEU A 178 -13.30 -22.74 -19.24
N SER A 179 -12.02 -23.08 -19.08
CA SER A 179 -11.58 -23.90 -17.95
C SER A 179 -11.45 -23.06 -16.68
N LEU A 180 -11.79 -23.65 -15.53
CA LEU A 180 -11.66 -23.02 -14.22
C LEU A 180 -10.24 -22.51 -13.96
N ASP A 181 -9.23 -23.32 -14.29
CA ASP A 181 -7.82 -22.99 -14.07
C ASP A 181 -7.38 -21.76 -14.85
N ARG A 182 -7.86 -21.64 -16.09
CA ARG A 182 -7.58 -20.48 -16.94
C ARG A 182 -8.21 -19.22 -16.35
N VAL A 183 -9.42 -19.32 -15.81
CA VAL A 183 -10.07 -18.19 -15.12
C VAL A 183 -9.29 -17.79 -13.87
N LEU A 184 -8.93 -18.75 -13.03
CA LEU A 184 -8.14 -18.48 -11.81
C LEU A 184 -6.79 -17.85 -12.13
N THR A 185 -6.10 -18.34 -13.16
CA THR A 185 -4.80 -17.81 -13.60
C THR A 185 -4.94 -16.41 -14.18
N ASN A 186 -5.94 -16.18 -15.04
CA ASN A 186 -6.20 -14.86 -15.63
C ASN A 186 -6.59 -13.82 -14.57
N TRP A 187 -7.29 -14.23 -13.52
CA TRP A 187 -7.62 -13.37 -12.38
C TRP A 187 -6.52 -13.31 -11.32
N LYS A 188 -5.37 -13.96 -11.57
CA LYS A 188 -4.22 -14.01 -10.66
C LYS A 188 -4.55 -14.57 -9.27
N LEU A 189 -5.53 -15.48 -9.21
CA LEU A 189 -5.96 -16.19 -8.01
C LEU A 189 -5.23 -17.52 -7.84
N ALA A 190 -4.65 -18.05 -8.92
CA ALA A 190 -3.82 -19.24 -8.90
C ALA A 190 -2.72 -19.14 -9.96
N GLN A 191 -1.70 -19.96 -9.84
CA GLN A 191 -0.68 -20.17 -10.86
C GLN A 191 -0.36 -21.66 -10.97
N LEU A 192 0.04 -22.09 -12.16
CA LEU A 192 0.56 -23.43 -12.38
C LEU A 192 2.06 -23.45 -12.05
N HIS A 193 2.49 -24.40 -11.23
CA HIS A 193 3.89 -24.63 -10.89
C HIS A 193 4.16 -26.13 -10.99
N HIS A 194 5.06 -26.54 -11.90
CA HIS A 194 5.30 -27.96 -12.23
C HIS A 194 4.02 -28.77 -12.51
N GLU A 195 3.12 -28.21 -13.33
CA GLU A 195 1.81 -28.80 -13.69
C GLU A 195 0.76 -28.82 -12.56
N ASP A 196 1.15 -28.53 -11.33
CA ASP A 196 0.22 -28.40 -10.19
C ASP A 196 -0.32 -26.98 -10.06
N LEU A 197 -1.62 -26.89 -9.76
CA LEU A 197 -2.29 -25.60 -9.50
C LEU A 197 -2.12 -25.22 -8.03
N HIS A 198 -1.47 -24.08 -7.79
CA HIS A 198 -1.33 -23.49 -6.46
C HIS A 198 -2.03 -22.13 -6.42
N LEU A 199 -2.63 -21.81 -5.28
CA LEU A 199 -3.36 -20.56 -5.07
C LEU A 199 -2.39 -19.43 -4.74
N THR A 200 -2.73 -18.22 -5.19
CA THR A 200 -2.11 -17.00 -4.67
C THR A 200 -2.71 -16.65 -3.31
N LEU A 201 -2.13 -15.67 -2.62
CA LEU A 201 -2.73 -15.13 -1.40
C LEU A 201 -4.18 -14.67 -1.64
N ALA A 202 -4.45 -13.93 -2.71
CA ALA A 202 -5.80 -13.51 -3.06
C ALA A 202 -6.74 -14.70 -3.31
N GLY A 203 -6.31 -15.70 -4.11
CA GLY A 203 -7.13 -16.89 -4.36
C GLY A 203 -7.44 -17.66 -3.08
N THR A 204 -6.46 -17.79 -2.21
CA THR A 204 -6.62 -18.42 -0.90
C THR A 204 -7.65 -17.67 -0.05
N LEU A 205 -7.51 -16.35 0.07
CA LEU A 205 -8.41 -15.54 0.90
C LEU A 205 -9.87 -15.56 0.40
N PHE A 206 -10.12 -15.65 -0.90
CA PHE A 206 -11.49 -15.59 -1.43
C PHE A 206 -12.14 -16.95 -1.61
N PHE A 207 -11.37 -17.99 -1.95
CA PHE A 207 -11.89 -19.25 -2.45
C PHE A 207 -11.33 -20.49 -1.74
N CYS A 208 -10.58 -20.33 -0.66
CA CYS A 208 -10.30 -21.44 0.26
C CYS A 208 -11.33 -21.42 1.41
N ASP A 209 -11.83 -22.58 1.83
CA ASP A 209 -12.77 -22.66 2.96
C ASP A 209 -12.09 -22.29 4.28
N GLN A 210 -10.82 -22.68 4.46
CA GLN A 210 -10.01 -22.40 5.64
C GLN A 210 -8.68 -21.71 5.31
N PRO A 211 -8.71 -20.45 4.84
CA PRO A 211 -7.50 -19.75 4.43
C PRO A 211 -6.54 -19.51 5.61
N GLN A 212 -7.03 -19.51 6.85
CA GLN A 212 -6.22 -19.32 8.05
C GLN A 212 -5.25 -20.48 8.31
N TYR A 213 -5.40 -21.64 7.66
CA TYR A 213 -4.37 -22.68 7.69
C TYR A 213 -3.07 -22.20 7.04
N PHE A 214 -3.18 -21.50 5.91
CA PHE A 214 -2.04 -20.96 5.15
C PHE A 214 -1.67 -19.54 5.57
N VAL A 215 -2.65 -18.76 6.04
CA VAL A 215 -2.49 -17.34 6.42
C VAL A 215 -3.07 -17.10 7.83
N PRO A 216 -2.37 -17.52 8.90
CA PRO A 216 -2.94 -17.65 10.25
C PRO A 216 -3.54 -16.39 10.88
N TYR A 217 -3.11 -15.21 10.42
CA TYR A 217 -3.56 -13.92 10.94
C TYR A 217 -4.55 -13.19 10.02
N ALA A 218 -4.97 -13.82 8.92
CA ALA A 218 -5.99 -13.27 8.02
C ALA A 218 -7.40 -13.52 8.56
N TYR A 219 -7.70 -13.01 9.76
CA TYR A 219 -9.01 -13.09 10.39
C TYR A 219 -9.39 -11.75 11.04
N ILE A 220 -10.65 -11.60 11.41
CA ILE A 220 -11.15 -10.45 12.16
C ILE A 220 -11.39 -10.88 13.61
N THR A 221 -10.81 -10.17 14.57
CA THR A 221 -11.19 -10.29 15.98
C THR A 221 -12.27 -9.25 16.27
N ALA A 222 -13.49 -9.70 16.46
CA ALA A 222 -14.62 -8.86 16.81
C ALA A 222 -14.84 -8.88 18.33
N VAL A 223 -14.89 -7.70 18.96
CA VAL A 223 -14.96 -7.56 20.42
C VAL A 223 -15.95 -6.46 20.79
N ARG A 224 -16.82 -6.74 21.75
CA ARG A 224 -17.70 -5.76 22.38
C ARG A 224 -17.18 -5.45 23.78
N PHE A 225 -16.81 -4.19 24.03
CA PHE A 225 -16.40 -3.70 25.34
C PHE A 225 -17.50 -2.86 25.97
N PRO A 226 -18.00 -3.18 27.17
CA PRO A 226 -18.89 -2.27 27.89
C PRO A 226 -18.12 -1.01 28.32
N GLY A 227 -18.65 0.17 28.03
CA GLY A 227 -18.00 1.46 28.27
C GLY A 227 -17.26 2.03 27.05
N VAL A 228 -16.45 3.05 27.31
CA VAL A 228 -15.73 3.83 26.27
C VAL A 228 -14.23 3.47 26.17
N SER A 229 -13.77 2.56 27.02
CA SER A 229 -12.38 2.10 27.13
C SER A 229 -12.30 0.57 27.26
N PRO A 230 -11.15 -0.03 26.91
CA PRO A 230 -10.92 -1.47 27.05
C PRO A 230 -10.47 -1.87 28.46
N ASP A 231 -10.86 -1.12 29.49
CA ASP A 231 -10.49 -1.34 30.90
C ASP A 231 -11.30 -2.46 31.56
N ARG A 232 -12.43 -2.83 30.96
CA ARG A 232 -13.31 -3.90 31.42
C ARG A 232 -13.19 -5.13 30.53
N ASP A 233 -13.54 -6.28 31.10
CA ASP A 233 -13.65 -7.51 30.33
C ASP A 233 -14.66 -7.34 29.19
N PRO A 234 -14.35 -7.85 27.98
CA PRO A 234 -15.31 -7.87 26.88
C PRO A 234 -16.61 -8.56 27.27
N SER A 235 -17.75 -7.98 26.91
CA SER A 235 -19.05 -8.63 27.08
C SER A 235 -19.29 -9.71 26.01
N ASP A 236 -18.64 -9.57 24.86
CA ASP A 236 -18.61 -10.59 23.81
C ASP A 236 -17.31 -10.50 23.02
N ARG A 237 -16.80 -11.64 22.56
CA ARG A 237 -15.62 -11.75 21.72
C ARG A 237 -15.81 -12.91 20.74
N LYS A 238 -15.64 -12.61 19.46
CA LYS A 238 -15.70 -13.59 18.38
C LYS A 238 -14.46 -13.50 17.48
N ARG A 239 -13.88 -14.65 17.18
CA ARG A 239 -12.92 -14.80 16.09
C ARG A 239 -13.70 -15.11 14.81
N VAL A 240 -13.59 -14.25 13.80
CA VAL A 240 -14.29 -14.36 12.53
C VAL A 240 -13.31 -14.83 11.47
N GLU A 241 -13.50 -16.06 11.00
CA GLU A 241 -12.59 -16.81 10.13
C GLU A 241 -13.31 -17.36 8.88
N GLY A 242 -12.56 -18.02 8.00
CA GLY A 242 -13.02 -18.52 6.71
C GLY A 242 -12.62 -17.59 5.56
N ALA A 243 -13.20 -17.83 4.38
CA ALA A 243 -13.03 -16.99 3.21
C ALA A 243 -13.46 -15.53 3.48
N MET A 244 -12.80 -14.57 2.80
CA MET A 244 -13.02 -13.13 2.97
C MET A 244 -14.49 -12.71 2.82
N PRO A 245 -15.27 -13.18 1.82
CA PRO A 245 -16.69 -12.86 1.73
C PRO A 245 -17.46 -13.24 2.99
N ARG A 246 -17.23 -14.47 3.48
CA ARG A 246 -17.85 -14.98 4.72
C ARG A 246 -17.42 -14.18 5.94
N MET A 247 -16.13 -13.82 6.02
CA MET A 247 -15.63 -13.00 7.12
C MET A 247 -16.29 -11.61 7.15
N LEU A 248 -16.51 -10.99 6.00
CA LEU A 248 -17.19 -9.70 5.89
C LEU A 248 -18.67 -9.84 6.34
N ASP A 249 -19.37 -10.87 5.87
CA ASP A 249 -20.74 -11.14 6.28
C ASP A 249 -20.87 -11.41 7.79
N ASP A 250 -19.98 -12.23 8.35
CA ASP A 250 -19.98 -12.57 9.77
C ASP A 250 -19.59 -11.39 10.67
N ALA A 251 -18.69 -10.51 10.20
CA ALA A 251 -18.37 -9.26 10.88
C ALA A 251 -19.55 -8.28 10.86
N MET A 252 -20.27 -8.16 9.73
CA MET A 252 -21.50 -7.37 9.65
C MET A 252 -22.60 -7.94 10.55
N ARG A 253 -22.75 -9.28 10.63
CA ARG A 253 -23.69 -9.92 11.57
C ARG A 253 -23.34 -9.60 13.03
N PHE A 254 -22.05 -9.62 13.38
CA PHE A 254 -21.60 -9.25 14.72
C PHE A 254 -21.96 -7.79 15.05
N LEU A 255 -21.77 -6.87 14.09
CA LEU A 255 -22.22 -5.48 14.23
C LEU A 255 -23.73 -5.36 14.43
N ASN A 256 -24.52 -6.10 13.64
CA ASN A 256 -25.98 -6.07 13.75
C ASN A 256 -26.51 -6.59 15.09
N ILE A 257 -25.78 -7.51 15.74
CA ILE A 257 -26.15 -8.05 17.05
C ILE A 257 -25.86 -7.02 18.16
N HIS A 258 -24.75 -6.29 18.05
CA HIS A 258 -24.24 -5.44 19.14
C HIS A 258 -24.53 -3.95 18.98
N LEU A 259 -24.99 -3.51 17.81
CA LEU A 259 -25.47 -2.15 17.58
C LEU A 259 -26.97 -2.08 17.84
N PRO A 260 -27.42 -1.12 18.67
CA PRO A 260 -28.84 -0.89 18.91
C PRO A 260 -29.59 -0.64 17.62
N VAL A 261 -30.80 -1.17 17.56
CA VAL A 261 -31.76 -0.89 16.51
C VAL A 261 -32.64 0.27 16.95
N ARG A 262 -32.75 1.29 16.10
CA ARG A 262 -33.65 2.43 16.31
C ARG A 262 -35.01 2.16 15.70
N HIS A 263 -36.02 2.67 16.39
CA HIS A 263 -37.38 2.79 15.89
C HIS A 263 -37.65 4.27 15.66
N ASP A 264 -37.46 4.74 14.44
CA ASP A 264 -37.90 6.08 14.07
C ASP A 264 -39.36 5.98 13.61
N ILE A 265 -40.25 6.72 14.27
CA ILE A 265 -41.68 6.76 13.91
C ILE A 265 -41.88 7.91 12.94
N HIS A 266 -41.98 7.59 11.65
CA HIS A 266 -42.33 8.56 10.60
C HIS A 266 -43.74 8.25 10.06
N GLY A 267 -44.72 9.04 10.51
CA GLY A 267 -46.13 8.83 10.11
C GLY A 267 -46.71 7.55 10.69
N MET A 268 -47.35 6.71 9.86
CA MET A 268 -47.91 5.41 10.28
C MET A 268 -46.93 4.23 10.17
N ALA A 269 -45.70 4.45 9.68
CA ALA A 269 -44.70 3.41 9.54
C ALA A 269 -43.56 3.62 10.54
N SER A 270 -43.20 2.56 11.27
CA SER A 270 -41.96 2.53 12.05
C SER A 270 -40.87 2.00 11.14
N GLU A 271 -39.82 2.80 10.92
CA GLU A 271 -38.63 2.34 10.23
C GLU A 271 -37.60 1.86 11.25
N ILE A 272 -37.04 0.67 10.97
CA ILE A 272 -36.14 -0.05 11.85
C ILE A 272 -34.74 0.02 11.24
N HIS A 273 -33.84 0.80 11.83
CA HIS A 273 -32.49 0.98 11.31
C HIS A 273 -31.43 0.83 12.40
N LEU A 274 -30.23 0.38 12.03
CA LEU A 274 -29.09 0.35 12.97
C LEU A 274 -28.73 1.77 13.43
N GLU A 275 -28.15 1.87 14.63
CA GLU A 275 -27.64 3.13 15.16
C GLU A 275 -26.65 3.84 14.20
N LEU A 276 -25.82 3.05 13.51
CA LEU A 276 -24.85 3.51 12.52
C LEU A 276 -25.27 3.07 11.11
N PRO A 277 -24.97 3.88 10.07
CA PRO A 277 -25.36 3.54 8.70
C PRO A 277 -24.64 2.24 8.25
N PRO A 278 -25.39 1.18 7.87
CA PRO A 278 -24.81 -0.10 7.46
C PRO A 278 -23.78 0.04 6.34
N ASP A 279 -24.02 0.95 5.39
CA ASP A 279 -23.14 1.21 4.27
C ASP A 279 -21.76 1.74 4.70
N ALA A 280 -21.71 2.59 5.74
CA ALA A 280 -20.46 3.13 6.26
C ALA A 280 -19.66 2.07 7.02
N LEU A 281 -20.34 1.23 7.79
CA LEU A 281 -19.74 0.07 8.46
C LEU A 281 -19.15 -0.91 7.46
N ARG A 282 -19.93 -1.24 6.41
CA ARG A 282 -19.52 -2.10 5.32
C ARG A 282 -18.30 -1.54 4.60
N GLU A 283 -18.33 -0.26 4.24
CA GLU A 283 -17.21 0.45 3.59
C GLU A 283 -15.94 0.39 4.45
N ALA A 284 -16.04 0.68 5.75
CA ALA A 284 -14.89 0.65 6.66
C ALA A 284 -14.31 -0.78 6.83
N LEU A 285 -15.16 -1.80 6.93
CA LEU A 285 -14.73 -3.21 7.00
C LEU A 285 -14.07 -3.68 5.70
N VAL A 286 -14.70 -3.38 4.56
CA VAL A 286 -14.17 -3.76 3.25
C VAL A 286 -12.83 -3.09 3.00
N ASN A 287 -12.69 -1.80 3.32
CA ASN A 287 -11.41 -1.08 3.20
C ASN A 287 -10.35 -1.64 4.16
N ALA A 288 -10.73 -2.04 5.38
CA ALA A 288 -9.81 -2.68 6.31
C ALA A 288 -9.25 -3.99 5.75
N CYS A 289 -10.07 -4.82 5.09
CA CYS A 289 -9.61 -6.04 4.41
C CYS A 289 -8.79 -5.73 3.14
N ALA A 290 -9.29 -4.84 2.28
CA ALA A 290 -8.67 -4.51 1.00
C ALA A 290 -7.26 -3.91 1.14
N HIS A 291 -7.06 -3.07 2.16
CA HIS A 291 -5.80 -2.35 2.38
C HIS A 291 -4.95 -2.92 3.51
N ARG A 292 -5.34 -4.06 4.10
CA ARG A 292 -4.53 -4.74 5.13
C ARG A 292 -3.15 -5.07 4.59
N ASP A 293 -2.13 -4.84 5.41
CA ASP A 293 -0.81 -5.40 5.17
C ASP A 293 -0.79 -6.88 5.60
N TYR A 294 -0.88 -7.76 4.61
CA TYR A 294 -0.91 -9.21 4.84
C TYR A 294 0.44 -9.81 5.24
N THR A 295 1.52 -9.03 5.23
CA THR A 295 2.83 -9.46 5.76
C THR A 295 2.90 -9.40 7.28
N ILE A 296 1.97 -8.67 7.92
CA ILE A 296 1.93 -8.49 9.37
C ILE A 296 1.13 -9.63 10.03
N GLN A 297 1.73 -10.24 11.04
CA GLN A 297 1.13 -11.30 11.89
C GLN A 297 0.20 -10.73 12.96
N SER A 298 -0.80 -9.94 12.55
CA SER A 298 -1.83 -9.39 13.44
C SER A 298 -3.19 -9.39 12.74
N PRO A 299 -4.29 -9.79 13.39
CA PRO A 299 -5.61 -9.73 12.77
C PRO A 299 -6.12 -8.29 12.62
N ILE A 300 -7.16 -8.11 11.81
CA ILE A 300 -7.99 -6.91 11.89
C ILE A 300 -8.75 -6.98 13.21
N ARG A 301 -8.88 -5.85 13.92
CA ARG A 301 -9.67 -5.77 15.15
C ARG A 301 -10.87 -4.88 14.92
N LEU A 302 -12.05 -5.46 15.13
CA LEU A 302 -13.35 -4.78 15.11
C LEU A 302 -13.78 -4.62 16.57
N LEU A 303 -13.71 -3.40 17.09
CA LEU A 303 -13.96 -3.09 18.49
C LEU A 303 -15.23 -2.24 18.60
N ILE A 304 -16.19 -2.68 19.41
CA ILE A 304 -17.45 -1.95 19.64
C ILE A 304 -17.41 -1.41 21.07
N PHE A 305 -17.39 -0.10 21.21
CA PHE A 305 -17.50 0.65 22.46
C PHE A 305 -18.87 1.32 22.53
N ASP A 306 -19.25 1.83 23.70
CA ASP A 306 -20.54 2.51 23.91
C ASP A 306 -20.67 3.80 23.08
N ASP A 307 -19.55 4.45 22.77
CA ASP A 307 -19.48 5.74 22.08
C ASP A 307 -18.99 5.65 20.63
N ARG A 308 -18.42 4.51 20.20
CA ARG A 308 -17.87 4.34 18.84
C ARG A 308 -17.67 2.88 18.44
N VAL A 309 -17.56 2.65 17.14
CA VAL A 309 -17.00 1.41 16.56
C VAL A 309 -15.62 1.74 16.02
N GLU A 310 -14.58 1.00 16.43
CA GLU A 310 -13.23 1.12 15.88
C GLU A 310 -12.87 -0.11 15.03
N ILE A 311 -12.36 0.14 13.83
CA ILE A 311 -11.78 -0.89 12.96
C ILE A 311 -10.30 -0.59 12.82
N ARG A 312 -9.46 -1.47 13.37
CA ARG A 312 -8.00 -1.35 13.37
C ARG A 312 -7.43 -2.36 12.38
N SER A 313 -6.89 -1.88 11.28
CA SER A 313 -6.26 -2.71 10.24
C SER A 313 -4.73 -2.67 10.35
N PRO A 314 -4.04 -3.83 10.27
CA PRO A 314 -2.58 -3.88 10.22
C PRO A 314 -2.02 -3.16 9.00
N GLY A 315 -0.95 -2.39 9.23
CA GLY A 315 -0.23 -1.62 8.22
C GLY A 315 -0.65 -0.14 8.21
N GLY A 316 0.33 0.76 8.12
CA GLY A 316 0.08 2.19 7.95
C GLY A 316 -0.38 2.57 6.53
N LEU A 317 -0.50 3.88 6.26
CA LEU A 317 -0.77 4.38 4.90
C LEU A 317 0.43 4.13 3.96
N PRO A 318 0.20 3.94 2.65
CA PRO A 318 1.28 4.01 1.67
C PRO A 318 2.01 5.34 1.76
N ASN A 319 3.34 5.36 1.62
CA ASN A 319 4.16 6.58 1.76
C ASN A 319 3.77 7.71 0.78
N THR A 320 3.01 7.40 -0.27
CA THR A 320 2.49 8.36 -1.26
C THR A 320 1.16 8.99 -0.87
N ILE A 321 0.53 8.55 0.24
CA ILE A 321 -0.77 9.04 0.72
C ILE A 321 -0.62 9.59 2.13
N THR A 322 -1.11 10.81 2.32
CA THR A 322 -1.26 11.41 3.65
C THR A 322 -2.70 11.25 4.16
N LEU A 323 -2.92 11.43 5.46
CA LEU A 323 -4.26 11.30 6.06
C LEU A 323 -5.25 12.33 5.48
N GLU A 324 -4.75 13.48 5.05
CA GLU A 324 -5.51 14.58 4.47
C GLU A 324 -5.94 14.30 3.02
N ALA A 325 -5.30 13.34 2.34
CA ALA A 325 -5.64 12.96 0.97
C ALA A 325 -6.84 11.99 0.90
N LEU A 326 -7.14 11.26 1.98
CA LEU A 326 -8.22 10.26 2.01
C LEU A 326 -9.62 10.88 1.76
N PRO A 327 -10.00 12.03 2.36
CA PRO A 327 -11.29 12.67 2.09
C PRO A 327 -11.42 13.19 0.64
N LEU A 328 -10.31 13.39 -0.05
CA LEU A 328 -10.28 13.84 -1.45
C LEU A 328 -10.49 12.69 -2.44
N GLY A 329 -10.60 11.44 -1.96
CA GLY A 329 -10.77 10.26 -2.80
C GLY A 329 -9.48 9.74 -3.44
N VAL A 330 -8.32 10.28 -3.04
CA VAL A 330 -7.02 9.76 -3.46
C VAL A 330 -6.78 8.43 -2.79
N HIS A 331 -6.56 7.39 -3.59
CA HIS A 331 -6.33 6.03 -3.09
C HIS A 331 -5.23 5.34 -3.91
N VAL A 332 -4.45 4.51 -3.23
CA VAL A 332 -3.38 3.68 -3.80
C VAL A 332 -3.63 2.28 -3.27
N LEU A 333 -3.75 1.34 -4.19
CA LEU A 333 -4.10 -0.04 -3.88
C LEU A 333 -2.86 -0.77 -3.37
N ARG A 334 -2.93 -1.25 -2.12
CA ARG A 334 -1.89 -2.13 -1.54
C ARG A 334 -2.02 -3.55 -2.08
N ASN A 335 -3.25 -4.02 -2.25
CA ASN A 335 -3.60 -5.36 -2.71
C ASN A 335 -4.56 -5.24 -3.91
N PRO A 336 -4.06 -4.98 -5.14
CA PRO A 336 -4.90 -4.73 -6.30
C PRO A 336 -5.76 -5.93 -6.71
N THR A 337 -5.28 -7.16 -6.55
CA THR A 337 -6.05 -8.37 -6.90
C THR A 337 -7.18 -8.58 -5.90
N ILE A 338 -6.93 -8.40 -4.60
CA ILE A 338 -7.98 -8.39 -3.57
C ILE A 338 -9.01 -7.29 -3.87
N TYR A 339 -8.56 -6.07 -4.15
CA TYR A 339 -9.45 -4.96 -4.46
C TYR A 339 -10.32 -5.23 -5.71
N ASN A 340 -9.71 -5.77 -6.77
CA ASN A 340 -10.43 -6.16 -7.99
C ASN A 340 -11.48 -7.26 -7.74
N MET A 341 -11.20 -8.21 -6.83
CA MET A 341 -12.20 -9.20 -6.44
C MET A 341 -13.37 -8.55 -5.70
N LEU A 342 -13.09 -7.65 -4.75
CA LEU A 342 -14.14 -6.89 -4.04
C LEU A 342 -14.96 -6.03 -5.01
N LEU A 343 -14.33 -5.45 -6.03
CA LEU A 343 -15.00 -4.65 -7.07
C LEU A 343 -15.98 -5.52 -7.86
N ARG A 344 -15.53 -6.70 -8.31
CA ARG A 344 -16.37 -7.68 -9.02
C ARG A 344 -17.51 -8.23 -8.16
N MET A 345 -17.35 -8.27 -6.83
CA MET A 345 -18.41 -8.61 -5.88
C MET A 345 -19.39 -7.46 -5.62
N GLY A 346 -19.15 -6.26 -6.17
CA GLY A 346 -19.96 -5.07 -5.88
C GLY A 346 -19.74 -4.50 -4.48
N LEU A 347 -18.65 -4.85 -3.81
CA LEU A 347 -18.34 -4.42 -2.44
C LEU A 347 -17.53 -3.12 -2.40
N VAL A 348 -16.84 -2.75 -3.47
CA VAL A 348 -16.15 -1.45 -3.61
C VAL A 348 -16.53 -0.79 -4.93
N THR A 349 -16.17 0.49 -5.07
CA THR A 349 -16.39 1.29 -6.27
C THR A 349 -15.06 1.86 -6.77
N ASP A 350 -14.79 1.78 -8.06
CA ASP A 350 -13.50 2.18 -8.67
C ASP A 350 -13.26 3.72 -8.69
N ALA A 351 -14.28 4.50 -8.35
CA ALA A 351 -14.24 5.97 -8.42
C ALA A 351 -13.50 6.65 -7.24
N GLY A 352 -12.84 5.92 -6.35
CA GLY A 352 -12.25 6.48 -5.11
C GLY A 352 -13.29 7.12 -4.17
N SER A 353 -14.59 6.90 -4.44
CA SER A 353 -15.70 7.57 -3.76
C SER A 353 -16.12 6.90 -2.45
N GLY A 354 -15.52 5.75 -2.11
CA GLY A 354 -15.86 4.96 -0.93
C GLY A 354 -15.66 5.72 0.38
N PHE A 355 -14.45 6.25 0.59
CA PHE A 355 -14.12 7.01 1.79
C PHE A 355 -14.92 8.34 1.91
N PRO A 356 -15.03 9.17 0.85
CA PRO A 356 -15.91 10.34 0.88
C PRO A 356 -17.38 10.01 1.17
N ARG A 357 -17.90 8.92 0.58
CA ARG A 357 -19.27 8.45 0.80
C ARG A 357 -19.49 8.02 2.24
N MET A 358 -18.52 7.34 2.86
CA MET A 358 -18.56 6.99 4.28
C MET A 358 -18.66 8.25 5.16
N ILE A 359 -17.86 9.28 4.88
CA ILE A 359 -17.90 10.56 5.63
C ILE A 359 -19.27 11.21 5.49
N ALA A 360 -19.79 11.34 4.26
CA ALA A 360 -21.10 11.94 4.00
C ALA A 360 -22.22 11.18 4.71
N ARG A 361 -22.25 9.85 4.60
CA ARG A 361 -23.28 9.00 5.24
C ARG A 361 -23.24 9.10 6.76
N MET A 362 -22.06 9.11 7.36
CA MET A 362 -21.93 9.29 8.81
C MET A 362 -22.42 10.67 9.25
N ARG A 363 -22.07 11.73 8.53
CA ARG A 363 -22.51 13.09 8.81
C ARG A 363 -24.04 13.20 8.74
N ASP A 364 -24.65 12.68 7.69
CA ASP A 364 -26.11 12.71 7.49
C ASP A 364 -26.85 11.91 8.57
N TRP A 365 -26.34 10.72 8.90
CA TRP A 365 -27.01 9.78 9.81
C TRP A 365 -26.83 10.13 11.29
N THR A 366 -25.61 10.50 11.68
CA THR A 366 -25.24 10.69 13.09
C THR A 366 -25.04 12.16 13.47
N GLY A 367 -24.84 13.05 12.50
CA GLY A 367 -24.38 14.43 12.74
C GLY A 367 -22.89 14.52 13.09
N ARG A 368 -22.15 13.41 12.99
CA ARG A 368 -20.71 13.32 13.30
C ARG A 368 -19.98 12.68 12.13
N GLU A 369 -18.72 13.04 11.98
CA GLU A 369 -17.84 12.43 10.99
C GLU A 369 -17.07 11.25 11.60
N PRO A 370 -16.69 10.25 10.80
CA PRO A 370 -15.75 9.24 11.25
C PRO A 370 -14.38 9.90 11.45
N THR A 371 -13.58 9.38 12.36
CA THR A 371 -12.20 9.79 12.53
C THR A 371 -11.26 8.67 12.09
N TRP A 372 -10.07 9.03 11.63
CA TRP A 372 -9.05 8.07 11.26
C TRP A 372 -7.68 8.54 11.72
N ARG A 373 -6.83 7.59 12.07
CA ARG A 373 -5.50 7.86 12.62
C ARG A 373 -4.55 6.70 12.39
N LEU A 374 -3.27 7.02 12.43
CA LEU A 374 -2.20 6.02 12.50
C LEU A 374 -1.81 5.83 13.97
N GLU A 375 -1.90 4.61 14.46
CA GLU A 375 -1.44 4.24 15.80
C GLU A 375 -0.39 3.14 15.68
N GLY A 376 0.89 3.53 15.82
CA GLY A 376 2.01 2.64 15.53
C GLY A 376 2.03 2.24 14.06
N ASN A 377 1.92 0.95 13.77
CA ASN A 377 1.85 0.41 12.41
C ASN A 377 0.44 -0.08 12.04
N GLU A 378 -0.59 0.59 12.55
CA GLU A 378 -1.99 0.25 12.32
C GLU A 378 -2.77 1.47 11.86
N PHE A 379 -3.65 1.26 10.89
CA PHE A 379 -4.62 2.26 10.46
C PHE A 379 -5.93 2.03 11.22
N VAL A 380 -6.41 3.06 11.91
CA VAL A 380 -7.60 2.99 12.74
C VAL A 380 -8.67 3.90 12.15
N VAL A 381 -9.86 3.34 11.90
CA VAL A 381 -11.07 4.10 11.57
C VAL A 381 -12.03 3.98 12.74
N ALA A 382 -12.50 5.10 13.27
CA ALA A 382 -13.47 5.15 14.35
C ALA A 382 -14.75 5.84 13.89
N LEU A 383 -15.86 5.09 13.91
CA LEU A 383 -17.20 5.57 13.59
C LEU A 383 -17.91 5.94 14.89
N SER A 384 -18.10 7.24 15.12
CA SER A 384 -18.74 7.77 16.32
C SER A 384 -20.20 7.36 16.41
N ARG A 385 -20.59 6.76 17.53
CA ARG A 385 -21.99 6.53 17.90
C ARG A 385 -22.59 7.83 18.43
N ARG A 386 -23.93 7.93 18.44
CA ARG A 386 -24.58 9.06 19.14
C ARG A 386 -24.57 8.73 20.64
N PRO A 387 -24.47 9.73 21.53
CA PRO A 387 -24.75 9.46 22.94
C PRO A 387 -26.15 8.86 23.05
N ALA A 388 -26.31 7.80 23.87
CA ALA A 388 -27.62 7.28 24.20
C ALA A 388 -28.49 8.45 24.68
N GLN A 389 -29.63 8.69 24.04
CA GLN A 389 -30.60 9.63 24.60
C GLN A 389 -31.07 9.04 25.94
N PRO A 390 -31.02 9.82 27.04
CA PRO A 390 -31.41 9.37 28.37
C PRO A 390 -32.88 8.99 28.46
#